data_AF-A0A1X2GHA0-F1
#
_entry.id   AF-A0A1X2GHA0-F1
#
_cell.length_a   1.000
_cell.length_b   1.000
_cell.length_c   1.000
_cell.angle_alpha   90.00
_cell.angle_beta   90.00
_cell.angle_gamma   90.00
#
_symmetry.space_group_name_H-M   'P 1'
#
loop_
_entity.id
_entity.type
_entity.pdbx_description
1 polymer ?
#
loop_
_entity_poly.entity_id
_entity_poly.type
_entity_poly.pdbx_seq_one_letter_code
_entity_poly.pdbx_strand_id
1 'polypeptide(L)'
;TTVIAAKYGLKVPRTAQRWVEAFRKHGDEGLMRKQHGGRKPVLNESHKAYLTALFDDNPAATIDEAIDGLTKDFVGLEIKRSAVNNFLKHEMKMTFKKVELHAEARDSP
;
A
#
# COMPACT_ATOMS: atom_id res chain seq x y z
N THR A 1 -6.23 -29.65 -30.90
CA THR A 1 -5.41 -28.50 -30.46
C THR A 1 -3.92 -28.76 -30.55
N THR A 2 -3.41 -29.97 -30.32
CA THR A 2 -1.97 -30.33 -30.43
C THR A 2 -1.38 -30.09 -31.83
N VAL A 3 -2.07 -30.50 -32.90
CA VAL A 3 -1.65 -30.24 -34.29
C VAL A 3 -1.60 -28.75 -34.61
N ILE A 4 -2.58 -27.99 -34.11
CA ILE A 4 -2.66 -26.53 -34.25
C ILE A 4 -1.54 -25.85 -33.46
N ALA A 5 -1.28 -26.30 -32.23
CA ALA A 5 -0.20 -25.79 -31.39
C ALA A 5 1.17 -25.98 -32.04
N ALA A 6 1.43 -27.18 -32.59
CA ALA A 6 2.66 -27.47 -33.34
C ALA A 6 2.79 -26.59 -34.59
N LYS A 7 1.70 -26.41 -35.37
CA LYS A 7 1.67 -25.55 -36.56
C LYS A 7 2.08 -24.10 -36.26
N TYR A 8 1.69 -23.58 -35.09
CA TYR A 8 2.00 -22.22 -34.65
C TYR A 8 3.20 -22.15 -33.68
N GLY A 9 4.02 -23.20 -33.58
CA GLY A 9 5.25 -23.19 -32.78
C GLY A 9 5.05 -23.13 -31.26
N LEU A 10 3.85 -23.42 -30.76
CA LEU A 10 3.56 -23.48 -29.32
C LEU A 10 4.18 -24.74 -28.71
N LYS A 11 5.28 -24.56 -27.97
CA LYS A 11 5.97 -25.63 -27.24
C LYS A 11 5.08 -26.34 -26.20
N VAL A 12 4.04 -25.67 -25.71
CA VAL A 12 3.11 -26.18 -24.70
C VAL A 12 1.68 -26.20 -25.27
N PRO A 13 1.20 -27.36 -25.77
CA PRO A 13 -0.15 -27.48 -26.33
C PRO A 13 -1.28 -27.11 -25.37
N ARG A 14 -1.04 -27.24 -24.06
CA ARG A 14 -1.98 -26.87 -22.99
C ARG A 14 -2.28 -25.36 -22.96
N THR A 15 -1.35 -24.52 -23.41
CA THR A 15 -1.57 -23.08 -23.51
C THR A 15 -2.64 -22.76 -24.54
N ALA A 16 -2.60 -23.41 -25.70
CA ALA A 16 -3.62 -23.25 -26.74
C ALA A 16 -5.00 -23.71 -26.26
N GLN A 17 -5.07 -24.80 -25.49
CA GLN A 17 -6.34 -25.25 -24.89
C GLN A 17 -6.90 -24.20 -23.92
N ARG A 18 -6.07 -23.66 -23.03
CA ARG A 18 -6.48 -22.60 -22.09
C ARG A 18 -6.96 -21.34 -22.81
N TRP A 19 -6.30 -20.92 -23.88
CA TRP A 19 -6.76 -19.78 -24.69
C TRP A 19 -8.10 -20.06 -25.37
N VAL A 20 -8.30 -21.25 -25.93
CA VAL A 20 -9.60 -21.64 -26.52
C VAL A 20 -10.71 -21.69 -25.48
N GLU A 21 -10.44 -22.23 -24.29
CA GLU A 21 -11.40 -22.24 -23.18
C GLU A 21 -11.73 -20.82 -22.69
N ALA A 22 -10.72 -19.98 -22.51
CA ALA A 22 -10.91 -18.59 -22.09
C ALA A 22 -11.70 -17.80 -23.14
N PHE A 23 -11.42 -17.98 -24.43
CA PHE A 23 -12.16 -17.37 -25.52
C PHE A 23 -13.61 -17.85 -25.58
N ARG A 24 -13.86 -19.16 -25.43
CA ARG A 24 -15.23 -19.69 -25.38
C ARG A 24 -16.04 -19.14 -24.20
N LYS A 25 -15.39 -18.87 -23.08
CA LYS A 25 -16.05 -18.41 -21.85
C LYS A 25 -16.23 -16.89 -21.78
N HIS A 26 -15.28 -16.12 -22.29
CA HIS A 26 -15.19 -14.67 -22.10
C HIS A 26 -15.00 -13.89 -23.41
N GLY A 27 -15.04 -14.55 -24.58
CA GLY A 27 -14.75 -13.92 -25.86
C GLY A 27 -13.33 -13.35 -25.92
N ASP A 28 -13.18 -12.21 -26.59
CA ASP A 28 -11.89 -11.54 -26.73
C ASP A 28 -11.30 -11.10 -25.38
N GLU A 29 -12.13 -10.75 -24.39
CA GLU A 29 -11.69 -10.37 -23.04
C GLU A 29 -10.94 -11.51 -22.34
N GLY A 30 -11.27 -12.77 -22.64
CA GLY A 30 -10.59 -13.94 -22.11
C GLY A 30 -9.16 -14.13 -22.61
N LEU A 31 -8.81 -13.48 -23.72
CA LEU A 31 -7.46 -13.48 -24.29
C LEU A 31 -6.64 -12.26 -23.87
N MET A 32 -7.29 -11.24 -23.28
CA MET A 32 -6.60 -10.07 -22.76
C MET A 32 -5.80 -10.42 -21.50
N ARG A 33 -4.63 -9.80 -21.35
CA ARG A 33 -3.88 -9.90 -20.09
C ARG A 33 -4.71 -9.25 -18.99
N LYS A 34 -5.15 -10.03 -18.01
CA LYS A 34 -5.76 -9.49 -16.80
C LYS A 34 -4.76 -8.54 -16.15
N GLN A 35 -5.10 -7.26 -16.05
CA GLN A 35 -4.33 -6.35 -15.23
C GLN A 35 -4.54 -6.77 -13.77
N HIS A 36 -3.50 -7.35 -13.18
CA HIS A 36 -3.48 -7.59 -11.75
C HIS A 36 -3.29 -6.23 -11.09
N GLY A 37 -4.38 -5.64 -10.61
CA GLY A 37 -4.30 -4.53 -9.67
C GLY A 37 -3.47 -4.97 -8.48
N GLY A 38 -2.43 -4.21 -8.15
CA GLY A 38 -1.57 -4.50 -7.01
C GLY A 38 -2.34 -4.56 -5.70
N ARG A 39 -1.66 -4.95 -4.62
CA ARG A 39 -2.24 -4.90 -3.28
C ARG A 39 -2.68 -3.47 -2.98
N LYS A 40 -3.94 -3.30 -2.56
CA LYS A 40 -4.45 -1.99 -2.13
C LYS A 40 -3.61 -1.49 -0.94
N PRO A 41 -3.25 -0.19 -0.90
CA PRO A 41 -2.55 0.40 0.25
C PRO A 41 -3.33 0.18 1.54
N VAL A 42 -2.62 -0.01 2.66
CA VAL A 42 -3.24 -0.19 3.98
C VAL A 42 -3.78 1.14 4.51
N LEU A 43 -3.04 2.23 4.29
CA LEU A 43 -3.47 3.59 4.61
C LEU A 43 -4.24 4.17 3.40
N ASN A 44 -5.29 4.93 3.68
CA ASN A 44 -6.24 5.45 2.70
C ASN A 44 -6.43 6.96 2.90
N GLU A 45 -7.30 7.60 2.12
CA GLU A 45 -7.53 9.04 2.20
C GLU A 45 -8.08 9.47 3.58
N SER A 46 -8.90 8.64 4.24
CA SER A 46 -9.40 8.91 5.59
C SER A 46 -8.26 8.97 6.61
N HIS A 47 -7.33 8.00 6.56
CA HIS A 47 -6.14 8.00 7.43
C HIS A 47 -5.23 9.20 7.15
N LYS A 48 -5.15 9.63 5.89
CA LYS A 48 -4.38 10.81 5.49
C LYS A 48 -4.97 12.11 6.05
N ALA A 49 -6.29 12.26 6.00
CA ALA A 49 -6.97 13.42 6.58
C ALA A 49 -6.72 13.51 8.09
N TYR A 50 -6.80 12.38 8.80
CA TYR A 50 -6.46 12.29 10.22
C TYR A 50 -5.02 12.72 10.49
N LEU A 51 -4.05 12.16 9.75
CA LEU A 51 -2.64 12.50 9.94
C LEU A 51 -2.35 13.98 9.64
N THR A 52 -3.04 14.56 8.65
CA THR A 52 -2.89 15.99 8.32
C THR A 52 -3.36 16.85 9.49
N ALA A 53 -4.55 16.58 10.03
CA ALA A 53 -5.07 17.31 11.20
C ALA A 53 -4.16 17.17 12.43
N LEU A 54 -3.64 15.96 12.68
CA LEU A 54 -2.73 15.71 13.81
C LEU A 54 -1.47 16.58 13.75
N PHE A 55 -0.84 16.70 12.57
CA PHE A 55 0.38 17.49 12.41
C PHE A 55 0.12 18.99 12.26
N ASP A 56 -1.06 19.40 11.80
CA ASP A 56 -1.48 20.80 11.79
C ASP A 56 -1.72 21.31 13.23
N ASP A 57 -2.33 20.49 14.09
CA ASP A 57 -2.58 20.82 15.50
C ASP A 57 -1.29 20.75 16.35
N ASN A 58 -0.44 19.75 16.10
CA ASN A 58 0.86 19.59 16.76
C ASN A 58 1.97 19.26 15.76
N PRO A 59 2.71 20.27 15.26
CA PRO A 59 3.82 20.06 14.33
C PRO A 59 4.98 19.24 14.90
N ALA A 60 5.09 19.14 16.23
CA ALA A 60 6.11 18.35 16.93
C ALA A 60 5.66 16.91 17.20
N ALA A 61 4.46 16.52 16.75
CA ALA A 61 3.96 15.16 16.93
C ALA A 61 4.93 14.12 16.37
N THR A 62 5.06 13.01 17.09
CA THR A 62 5.98 11.93 16.73
C THR A 62 5.28 10.88 15.88
N ILE A 63 6.08 10.04 15.21
CA ILE A 63 5.55 8.91 14.43
C ILE A 63 4.83 7.90 15.35
N ASP A 64 5.26 7.77 16.61
CA ASP A 64 4.62 6.85 17.55
C ASP A 64 3.24 7.35 17.96
N GLU A 65 3.10 8.65 18.23
CA GLU A 65 1.80 9.29 18.48
C GLU A 65 0.86 9.15 17.27
N ALA A 66 1.39 9.25 16.05
CA ALA A 66 0.61 9.01 14.84
C ALA A 66 0.11 7.55 14.74
N ILE A 67 0.93 6.56 15.12
CA ILE A 67 0.54 5.14 15.13
C ILE A 67 -0.52 4.89 16.19
N ASP A 68 -0.33 5.41 17.40
CA ASP A 68 -1.26 5.25 18.51
C ASP A 68 -2.62 5.87 18.17
N GLY A 69 -2.61 7.08 17.59
CA GLY A 69 -3.80 7.75 17.10
C GLY A 69 -4.52 6.98 16.00
N LEU A 70 -3.79 6.50 15.00
CA LEU A 70 -4.36 5.67 13.93
C LEU A 70 -4.97 4.37 14.46
N THR A 71 -4.32 3.71 15.41
CA THR A 71 -4.82 2.44 15.98
C THR A 71 -6.04 2.66 16.87
N LYS A 72 -6.09 3.82 17.55
CA LYS A 72 -7.19 4.21 18.44
C LYS A 72 -8.45 4.61 17.67
N ASP A 73 -8.30 5.45 16.65
CA ASP A 73 -9.45 6.00 15.89
C ASP A 73 -9.96 5.02 14.82
N PHE A 74 -9.10 4.11 14.35
CA PHE A 74 -9.44 3.12 13.33
C PHE A 74 -9.31 1.70 13.89
N VAL A 75 -10.38 1.24 14.56
CA VAL A 75 -10.43 -0.10 15.16
C VAL A 75 -10.15 -1.19 14.11
N GLY A 76 -9.16 -2.04 14.41
CA GLY A 76 -8.73 -3.15 13.53
C GLY A 76 -7.59 -2.79 12.56
N LEU A 77 -7.06 -1.57 12.63
CA LEU A 77 -5.88 -1.17 11.88
C LEU A 77 -4.60 -1.64 12.60
N GLU A 78 -4.00 -2.74 12.14
CA GLU A 78 -2.67 -3.16 12.60
C GLU A 78 -1.60 -2.71 11.61
N ILE A 79 -0.80 -1.71 11.98
CA ILE A 79 0.22 -1.11 11.12
C ILE A 79 1.57 -1.02 11.83
N LYS A 80 2.64 -1.34 11.10
CA LYS A 80 4.01 -1.18 11.55
C LYS A 80 4.49 0.26 11.39
N ARG A 81 5.37 0.70 12.29
CA ARG A 81 6.05 2.01 12.23
C ARG A 81 6.68 2.33 10.88
N SER A 82 7.33 1.36 10.25
CA SER A 82 7.94 1.55 8.93
C SER A 82 6.92 1.84 7.81
N ALA A 83 5.71 1.28 7.90
CA ALA A 83 4.65 1.53 6.94
C ALA A 83 4.08 2.95 7.10
N VAL A 84 3.88 3.43 8.32
CA VAL A 84 3.51 4.83 8.58
C VAL A 84 4.60 5.78 8.09
N ASN A 85 5.87 5.52 8.44
CA ASN A 85 6.99 6.35 8.00
C ASN A 85 7.11 6.43 6.46
N ASN A 86 6.99 5.29 5.77
CA ASN A 86 6.99 5.27 4.31
C ASN A 86 5.81 6.05 3.73
N PHE A 87 4.62 5.90 4.30
CA PHE A 87 3.44 6.63 3.87
C PHE A 87 3.62 8.15 4.03
N LEU A 88 4.08 8.60 5.19
CA LEU A 88 4.32 10.01 5.45
C LEU A 88 5.37 10.59 4.48
N LYS A 89 6.46 9.85 4.24
CA LYS A 89 7.54 10.29 3.34
C LYS A 89 7.13 10.30 1.87
N HIS A 90 6.45 9.26 1.40
CA HIS A 90 6.21 9.04 -0.04
C HIS A 90 4.84 9.50 -0.51
N GLU A 91 3.79 9.37 0.31
CA GLU A 91 2.44 9.80 -0.05
C GLU A 91 2.20 11.24 0.40
N MET A 92 2.50 11.56 1.67
CA MET A 92 2.30 12.92 2.19
C MET A 92 3.47 13.87 1.91
N LYS A 93 4.62 13.37 1.42
CA LYS A 93 5.83 14.16 1.11
C LYS A 93 6.43 14.89 2.32
N MET A 94 6.26 14.35 3.53
CA MET A 94 6.79 14.93 4.76
C MET A 94 8.22 14.46 5.06
N THR A 95 8.98 15.31 5.75
CA THR A 95 10.33 14.98 6.22
C THR A 95 10.40 15.12 7.73
N PHE A 96 10.77 14.03 8.41
CA PHE A 96 10.87 14.00 9.86
C PHE A 96 12.33 14.14 10.29
N LYS A 97 12.55 14.94 11.34
CA LYS A 97 13.83 15.03 12.05
C LYS A 97 13.70 14.32 13.40
N LYS A 98 14.83 13.87 13.91
CA LYS A 98 14.90 13.39 15.29
C LYS A 98 14.67 14.57 16.23
N VAL A 99 13.80 14.40 17.22
CA VAL A 99 13.58 15.40 18.28
C VAL A 99 14.78 15.40 19.22
N GLU A 100 15.33 16.58 19.49
CA GLU A 100 16.37 16.80 20.49
C GLU A 100 15.72 17.42 21.74
N LEU A 101 15.77 16.69 22.86
CA LEU A 101 15.23 17.13 24.14
C LEU A 101 16.38 17.62 25.01
N HIS A 102 16.29 18.86 25.49
CA HIS A 102 17.22 19.40 26.46
C HIS A 102 16.65 19.21 27.87
N ALA A 103 17.49 18.79 28.81
CA ALA A 103 17.10 18.68 30.20
C ALA A 103 16.80 20.09 30.74
N GLU A 104 15.61 20.30 31.26
CA GLU A 104 15.28 21.53 31.97
C GLU A 104 16.07 21.59 33.28
N ALA A 105 16.58 22.77 33.62
CA ALA A 105 17.28 22.97 34.87
C ALA A 105 16.33 22.63 36.01
N ARG A 106 16.77 21.77 36.93
CA ARG A 106 16.01 21.55 38.17
C ARG A 106 15.93 22.90 38.86
N ASP A 107 14.72 23.34 39.18
CA ASP A 107 14.46 24.59 39.90
C ASP A 107 15.55 24.80 40.96
N SER A 108 16.28 25.91 40.80
CA SER A 108 17.29 26.32 41.78
C SER A 108 16.59 26.66 43.11
N PRO A 109 17.29 26.51 44.25
CA PRO A 109 16.71 26.32 45.58
C PRO A 109 15.65 27.33 46.03
#